data_AF-R7QYB3-F1
#
_entry.id   AF-R7QYB3-F1
#
_cell.length_a   1.000
_cell.length_b   1.000
_cell.length_c   1.000
_cell.angle_alpha   90.00
_cell.angle_beta   90.00
_cell.angle_gamma   90.00
#
_symmetry.space_group_name_H-M   'P 1'
#
loop_
_entity.id
_entity.type
_entity.pdbx_description
1 polymer ?
#
loop_
_entity_poly.entity_id
_entity_poly.type
_entity_poly.pdbx_seq_one_letter_code
_entity_poly.pdbx_strand_id
1 'polypeptide(L)'
;MYLHSALVDENGVSHAMCGVLPKECVYKGKLVRFGYVEVRERQPHFLNEGARILGHEFHYYDSEDNGADCVAKKPVSGKSWDCVHETDTCYMGFPHLYYPSNPAFARHFVEAAAQYEKQDARGK
;
A
#
# COMPACT_ATOMS: atom_id res chain seq x y z
N MET A 1 0.57 -7.84 4.06
CA MET A 1 0.22 -9.02 4.88
C MET A 1 0.04 -10.25 4.01
N TYR A 2 -1.12 -10.49 3.36
CA TYR A 2 -1.35 -11.79 2.69
C TYR A 2 -0.64 -11.98 1.35
N LEU A 3 -0.19 -10.89 0.71
CA LEU A 3 0.58 -10.97 -0.53
C LEU A 3 2.04 -11.37 -0.32
N HIS A 4 2.52 -11.35 0.93
CA HIS A 4 3.87 -11.77 1.32
C HIS A 4 4.11 -13.26 1.09
N SER A 5 5.36 -13.71 1.20
CA SER A 5 5.69 -15.15 1.16
C SER A 5 5.30 -15.86 2.45
N ALA A 6 5.40 -15.15 3.57
CA ALA A 6 4.94 -15.64 4.86
C ALA A 6 4.39 -14.55 5.77
N LEU A 7 3.51 -14.96 6.69
CA LEU A 7 3.05 -14.18 7.83
C LEU A 7 3.58 -14.85 9.11
N VAL A 8 4.37 -14.13 9.90
CA VAL A 8 4.89 -14.61 11.20
C VAL A 8 4.00 -14.07 12.31
N ASP A 9 3.31 -14.98 13.00
CA ASP A 9 2.35 -14.64 14.05
C ASP A 9 3.00 -14.25 15.38
N GLU A 10 2.16 -13.96 16.38
CA GLU A 10 2.57 -13.55 17.72
C GLU A 10 3.37 -14.60 18.52
N ASN A 11 3.27 -15.88 18.15
CA ASN A 11 4.05 -16.97 18.73
C ASN A 11 5.35 -17.24 17.95
N GLY A 12 5.62 -16.46 16.89
CA GLY A 12 6.75 -16.67 16.00
C GLY A 12 6.55 -17.80 15.00
N VAL A 13 5.31 -18.31 14.85
CA VAL A 13 5.01 -19.35 13.86
C VAL A 13 4.85 -18.69 12.49
N SER A 14 5.58 -19.22 11.50
CA SER A 14 5.54 -18.75 10.12
C SER A 14 4.49 -19.52 9.31
N HIS A 15 3.58 -18.77 8.67
CA HIS A 15 2.49 -19.31 7.85
C HIS A 15 2.70 -18.92 6.38
N ALA A 16 2.67 -19.89 5.47
CA ALA A 16 2.84 -19.64 4.03
C ALA A 16 1.67 -18.83 3.45
N MET A 17 1.99 -17.79 2.68
CA MET A 17 1.05 -16.83 2.10
C MET A 17 1.12 -16.84 0.56
N CYS A 18 0.55 -15.84 -0.14
CA CYS A 18 0.45 -15.86 -1.60
C CYS A 18 1.80 -15.82 -2.35
N GLY A 19 2.87 -15.34 -1.72
CA GLY A 19 4.21 -15.33 -2.31
C GLY A 19 4.43 -14.31 -3.43
N VAL A 20 3.55 -13.31 -3.57
CA VAL A 20 3.69 -12.22 -4.56
C VAL A 20 4.82 -11.28 -4.17
N LEU A 21 4.92 -10.93 -2.88
CA LEU A 21 6.05 -10.19 -2.31
C LEU A 21 6.99 -11.19 -1.61
N PRO A 22 8.26 -11.34 -2.04
CA PRO A 22 9.19 -12.35 -1.52
C PRO A 22 9.83 -11.91 -0.19
N LYS A 23 8.97 -11.55 0.78
CA LYS A 23 9.32 -10.99 2.08
C LYS A 23 8.34 -11.49 3.13
N GLU A 24 8.72 -11.37 4.39
CA GLU A 24 7.83 -11.73 5.50
C GLU A 24 7.04 -10.52 6.00
N CYS A 25 5.86 -10.80 6.55
CA CYS A 25 5.10 -9.85 7.35
C CYS A 25 5.00 -10.37 8.78
N VAL A 26 5.49 -9.60 9.75
CA VAL A 26 5.83 -10.09 11.09
C VAL A 26 5.05 -9.33 12.15
N TYR A 27 4.48 -10.04 13.13
CA TYR A 27 3.89 -9.45 14.31
C TYR A 27 4.93 -8.69 15.15
N LYS A 28 4.65 -7.45 15.53
CA LYS A 28 5.59 -6.56 16.24
C LYS A 28 5.29 -6.35 17.72
N GLY A 29 4.21 -6.93 18.25
CA GLY A 29 3.81 -6.78 19.66
C GLY A 29 3.32 -5.38 20.05
N LYS A 30 3.24 -4.45 19.10
CA LYS A 30 2.77 -3.07 19.32
C LYS A 30 2.24 -2.48 18.02
N LEU A 31 1.45 -1.42 18.13
CA LEU A 31 1.02 -0.63 16.99
C LEU A 31 2.23 -0.01 16.26
N VAL A 32 2.27 -0.21 14.95
CA VAL A 32 3.31 0.32 14.06
C VAL A 32 2.73 1.43 13.19
N ARG A 33 3.51 2.51 12.99
CA ARG A 33 3.15 3.68 12.16
C ARG A 33 1.73 4.23 12.41
N PHE A 34 1.29 4.10 13.67
CA PHE A 34 -0.06 4.40 14.11
C PHE A 34 -0.51 5.83 13.84
N GLY A 35 -1.67 6.01 13.20
CA GLY A 35 -2.33 7.31 13.09
C GLY A 35 -2.90 7.59 11.71
N TYR A 36 -3.53 8.77 11.60
CA TYR A 36 -3.93 9.35 10.31
C TYR A 36 -2.73 9.91 9.56
N VAL A 37 -2.75 9.77 8.24
CA VAL A 37 -1.68 10.18 7.33
C VAL A 37 -2.24 10.83 6.07
N GLU A 38 -1.43 11.68 5.45
CA GLU A 38 -1.54 12.01 4.03
C GLU A 38 -0.58 11.12 3.25
N VAL A 39 -1.03 10.52 2.15
CA VAL A 39 -0.21 9.69 1.25
C VAL A 39 -0.04 10.41 -0.08
N ARG A 40 1.18 10.40 -0.61
CA ARG A 40 1.54 10.92 -1.93
C ARG A 40 2.32 9.88 -2.69
N GLU A 41 2.04 9.74 -3.98
CA GLU A 41 2.85 8.95 -4.90
C GLU A 41 4.11 9.74 -5.27
N ARG A 42 5.23 9.03 -5.47
CA ARG A 42 6.46 9.63 -6.00
C ARG A 42 6.40 9.77 -7.52
N GLN A 43 5.74 8.84 -8.18
CA GLN A 43 5.44 8.86 -9.61
C GLN A 43 3.93 8.74 -9.77
N PRO A 44 3.28 9.58 -10.58
CA PRO A 44 1.82 9.55 -10.70
C PRO A 44 1.36 8.28 -11.42
N HIS A 45 0.69 7.39 -10.68
CA HIS A 45 0.05 6.18 -11.20
C HIS A 45 -1.47 6.23 -10.97
N PHE A 46 -1.91 6.46 -9.72
CA PHE A 46 -3.33 6.54 -9.38
C PHE A 46 -3.74 7.92 -8.87
N LEU A 47 -2.81 8.71 -8.38
CA LEU A 47 -2.99 10.12 -8.04
C LEU A 47 -2.54 11.01 -9.19
N ASN A 48 -3.23 12.14 -9.35
CA ASN A 48 -2.71 13.22 -10.18
C ASN A 48 -1.38 13.73 -9.62
N GLU A 49 -0.52 14.24 -10.48
CA GLU A 49 0.79 14.77 -10.09
C GLU A 49 0.66 15.80 -8.93
N GLY A 50 1.45 15.59 -7.87
CA GLY A 50 1.44 16.43 -6.67
C GLY A 50 0.19 16.32 -5.78
N ALA A 51 -0.80 15.51 -6.17
CA ALA A 51 -1.98 15.28 -5.36
C ALA A 51 -1.66 14.39 -4.14
N ARG A 52 -2.62 14.34 -3.21
CA ARG A 52 -2.55 13.50 -2.01
C ARG A 52 -3.89 12.85 -1.74
N ILE A 53 -3.87 11.76 -0.98
CA ILE A 53 -5.06 11.12 -0.42
C ILE A 53 -4.88 10.94 1.09
N LEU A 54 -5.96 11.06 1.85
CA LEU A 54 -5.92 10.81 3.29
C LEU A 54 -6.05 9.31 3.56
N GLY A 55 -5.46 8.85 4.64
CA GLY A 55 -5.58 7.47 5.10
C GLY A 55 -5.21 7.30 6.55
N HIS A 56 -5.10 6.04 6.97
CA HIS A 56 -4.63 5.69 8.31
C HIS A 56 -3.89 4.35 8.33
N GLU A 57 -2.99 4.20 9.30
CA GLU A 57 -2.30 2.95 9.58
C GLU A 57 -2.57 2.56 11.03
N PHE A 58 -3.26 1.43 11.25
CA PHE A 58 -3.57 0.86 12.57
C PHE A 58 -3.28 -0.66 12.55
N HIS A 59 -2.02 -1.04 12.64
CA HIS A 59 -1.62 -2.45 12.52
C HIS A 59 -0.52 -2.83 13.52
N TYR A 60 -0.54 -4.11 13.91
CA TYR A 60 0.48 -4.75 14.76
C TYR A 60 1.48 -5.58 13.95
N TYR A 61 1.18 -5.84 12.68
CA TYR A 61 2.04 -6.55 11.75
C TYR A 61 2.78 -5.53 10.89
N ASP A 62 4.06 -5.79 10.63
CA ASP A 62 4.87 -4.96 9.75
C ASP A 62 5.47 -5.81 8.63
N SER A 63 5.68 -5.20 7.48
CA SER A 63 6.41 -5.81 6.38
C SER A 63 7.90 -5.59 6.58
N GLU A 64 8.73 -6.59 6.24
CA GLU A 64 10.16 -6.37 6.08
C GLU A 64 10.49 -5.45 4.89
N ASP A 65 9.53 -5.27 3.99
CA ASP A 65 9.60 -4.37 2.84
C ASP A 65 8.27 -3.64 2.66
N ASN A 66 8.20 -2.41 3.16
CA ASN A 66 6.97 -1.62 3.13
C ASN A 66 6.70 -0.96 1.77
N GLY A 67 7.60 -1.13 0.80
CA GLY A 67 7.61 -0.38 -0.45
C GLY A 67 8.15 1.03 -0.27
N ALA A 68 8.46 1.68 -1.38
CA ALA A 68 9.07 3.01 -1.38
C ALA A 68 8.47 3.96 -2.41
N ASP A 69 7.39 3.57 -3.08
CA ASP A 69 6.84 4.32 -4.21
C ASP A 69 5.89 5.44 -3.76
N CYS A 70 5.34 5.34 -2.54
CA CYS A 70 4.61 6.40 -1.88
C CYS A 70 5.35 6.92 -0.64
N VAL A 71 4.96 8.13 -0.21
CA VAL A 71 5.34 8.72 1.07
C VAL A 71 4.08 8.98 1.89
N ALA A 72 3.99 8.35 3.06
CA ALA A 72 3.00 8.68 4.07
C ALA A 72 3.58 9.73 5.03
N LYS A 73 2.77 10.74 5.36
CA LYS A 73 3.17 11.84 6.25
C LYS A 73 2.08 12.11 7.28
N LYS A 74 2.47 12.20 8.55
CA LYS A 74 1.58 12.67 9.62
C LYS A 74 1.35 14.18 9.48
N PRO A 75 0.09 14.65 9.43
CA PRO A 75 -0.21 16.07 9.21
C PRO A 75 0.28 16.96 10.36
N VAL A 76 0.20 16.48 11.61
CA VAL A 76 0.56 17.28 12.79
C VAL A 76 2.05 17.22 13.10
N SER A 77 2.62 16.02 13.24
CA SER A 77 4.02 15.87 13.66
C SER A 77 5.03 16.02 12.52
N GLY A 78 4.60 16.05 11.26
CA GLY A 78 5.47 16.09 10.09
C GLY A 78 6.25 14.80 9.80
N LYS A 79 6.38 13.88 10.77
CA LYS A 79 6.97 12.54 10.61
C LYS A 79 6.43 11.87 9.35
N SER A 80 7.34 11.31 8.55
CA SER A 80 7.04 10.62 7.31
C SER A 80 7.81 9.31 7.22
N TRP A 81 7.34 8.44 6.33
CA TRP A 81 8.00 7.20 5.96
C TRP A 81 7.63 6.81 4.54
N ASP A 82 8.51 6.04 3.93
CA ASP A 82 8.26 5.35 2.67
C ASP A 82 7.26 4.22 2.89
N CYS A 83 6.36 4.06 1.92
CA CYS A 83 5.34 3.02 1.94
C CYS A 83 4.86 2.71 0.52
N VAL A 84 4.09 1.63 0.41
CA VAL A 84 3.43 1.16 -0.80
C VAL A 84 4.42 0.69 -1.87
N HIS A 85 4.17 -0.51 -2.37
CA HIS A 85 4.69 -0.99 -3.65
C HIS A 85 3.67 -0.60 -4.72
N GLU A 86 4.09 0.21 -5.69
CA GLU A 86 3.22 0.78 -6.70
C GLU A 86 3.77 0.57 -8.11
N THR A 87 2.85 0.27 -9.02
CA THR A 87 3.08 0.30 -10.48
C THR A 87 1.83 0.85 -11.15
N ASP A 88 1.80 0.88 -12.48
CA ASP A 88 0.60 1.20 -13.27
C ASP A 88 -0.57 0.22 -13.06
N THR A 89 -0.31 -0.98 -12.53
CA THR A 89 -1.29 -2.06 -12.38
C THR A 89 -1.42 -2.58 -10.94
N CYS A 90 -0.66 -2.01 -10.00
CA CYS A 90 -0.59 -2.52 -8.65
C CYS A 90 -0.46 -1.41 -7.60
N TYR A 91 -1.17 -1.57 -6.48
CA TYR A 91 -1.06 -0.69 -5.32
C TYR A 91 -1.14 -1.54 -4.05
N MET A 92 0.00 -1.77 -3.39
CA MET A 92 0.12 -2.68 -2.25
C MET A 92 0.81 -2.02 -1.07
N GLY A 93 0.07 -1.70 -0.01
CA GLY A 93 0.67 -1.15 1.20
C GLY A 93 -0.26 -1.17 2.40
N PHE A 94 0.27 -0.76 3.56
CA PHE A 94 -0.47 -0.65 4.81
C PHE A 94 -1.41 0.55 4.96
N PRO A 95 -1.19 1.71 4.32
CA PRO A 95 -2.12 2.83 4.43
C PRO A 95 -3.53 2.42 3.98
N HIS A 96 -4.49 2.45 4.91
CA HIS A 96 -5.90 2.31 4.59
C HIS A 96 -6.39 3.65 4.06
N LEU A 97 -6.61 3.72 2.75
CA LEU A 97 -6.99 4.96 2.08
C LEU A 97 -8.44 5.34 2.36
N TYR A 98 -8.68 6.62 2.62
CA TYR A 98 -10.01 7.21 2.71
C TYR A 98 -10.37 7.82 1.35
N TYR A 99 -10.93 6.98 0.45
CA TYR A 99 -11.24 7.37 -0.92
C TYR A 99 -12.05 8.67 -1.09
N PRO A 100 -13.02 9.01 -0.24
CA PRO A 100 -13.74 10.28 -0.36
C PRO A 100 -12.85 11.52 -0.23
N SER A 101 -11.66 11.43 0.38
CA SER A 101 -10.72 12.57 0.44
C SER A 101 -10.06 12.89 -0.89
N ASN A 102 -10.02 11.93 -1.82
CA ASN A 102 -9.59 12.16 -3.19
C ASN A 102 -10.21 11.11 -4.13
N PRO A 103 -11.45 11.34 -4.61
CA PRO A 103 -12.17 10.38 -5.46
C PRO A 103 -11.47 10.05 -6.78
N ALA A 104 -10.51 10.87 -7.23
CA ALA A 104 -9.75 10.59 -8.43
C ALA A 104 -8.94 9.29 -8.32
N PHE A 105 -8.44 8.96 -7.13
CA PHE A 105 -7.71 7.70 -6.90
C PHE A 105 -8.57 6.49 -7.28
N ALA A 106 -9.78 6.40 -6.72
CA ALA A 106 -10.68 5.27 -6.97
C ALA A 106 -11.09 5.20 -8.46
N ARG A 107 -11.28 6.35 -9.10
CA ARG A 107 -11.57 6.42 -10.54
C ARG A 107 -10.40 5.89 -11.37
N HIS A 108 -9.18 6.39 -11.16
CA HIS A 108 -8.00 5.96 -11.91
C HIS A 108 -7.67 4.48 -11.67
N PHE A 109 -7.88 3.97 -10.45
CA PHE A 109 -7.74 2.55 -10.16
C PHE A 109 -8.67 1.67 -11.02
N VAL A 110 -9.95 2.03 -11.12
CA VAL A 110 -10.92 1.31 -11.97
C VAL A 110 -10.58 1.46 -13.45
N GLU A 111 -10.13 2.63 -13.88
CA GLU A 111 -9.67 2.87 -15.25
C GLU A 111 -8.45 2.00 -15.59
N ALA A 112 -7.47 1.91 -14.69
CA ALA A 112 -6.30 1.05 -14.84
C ALA A 112 -6.69 -0.43 -14.97
N ALA A 113 -7.61 -0.91 -14.13
CA ALA A 113 -8.15 -2.27 -14.23
C ALA A 113 -8.82 -2.53 -15.59
N ALA A 114 -9.63 -1.60 -16.08
CA ALA A 114 -10.29 -1.71 -17.38
C ALA A 114 -9.29 -1.65 -18.56
N GLN A 115 -8.17 -0.93 -18.42
CA GLN A 115 -7.13 -0.91 -19.43
C GLN A 115 -6.31 -2.21 -19.45
N TYR A 116 -6.03 -2.78 -18.28
CA TYR A 116 -5.33 -4.06 -18.14
C TYR A 116 -6.07 -5.17 -18.90
N GLU A 117 -7.39 -5.29 -18.73
CA GLU A 117 -8.22 -6.26 -19.47
C GLU A 117 -8.05 -6.12 -20.99
N LYS A 118 -8.07 -4.89 -21.50
CA LYS A 118 -7.93 -4.63 -22.94
C LYS A 118 -6.53 -4.96 -23.46
N GLN A 119 -5.50 -4.84 -22.63
CA GLN A 119 -4.12 -5.17 -23.00
C GLN A 119 -3.93 -6.69 -22.99
N ASP A 120 -4.41 -7.39 -21.96
CA ASP A 120 -4.41 -8.86 -21.89
C ASP A 120 -5.15 -9.49 -23.07
N ALA A 121 -6.31 -8.93 -23.43
CA ALA A 121 -7.10 -9.38 -24.59
C ALA A 121 -6.41 -9.12 -25.95
N ARG A 122 -5.44 -8.21 -26.01
CA ARG A 122 -4.65 -7.92 -27.22
C ARG A 122 -3.34 -8.72 -27.29
N GLY A 123 -2.94 -9.33 -26.17
CA GLY A 123 -1.77 -10.21 -26.06
C GLY A 123 -2.08 -11.70 -26.22
N LYS A 124 -3.36 -12.05 -26.41
CA LYS A 124 -3.85 -13.37 -26.84
C LYS A 124 -4.18 -13.34 -28.33
#